data_AF-A0A2N3EKX0-F1
#
_entry.id   AF-A0A2N3EKX0-F1
#
_cell.length_a   1.000
_cell.length_b   1.000
_cell.length_c   1.000
_cell.angle_alpha   90.00
_cell.angle_beta   90.00
_cell.angle_gamma   90.00
#
_symmetry.space_group_name_H-M   'P 1'
#
loop_
_entity.id
_entity.type
_entity.pdbx_description
1 polymer ?
#
loop_
_entity_poly.entity_id
_entity_poly.type
_entity_poly.pdbx_seq_one_letter_code
_entity_poly.pdbx_strand_id
1 'polypeptide(L)' 'DLARRGAAVVAISQDLDEIFEISDRIAVLHHGRLSPAIPAAEMTPERVGLLMGGAHPEAA' A
#
# COMPACT_ATOMS: atom_id res chain seq x y z
N ASP A 1 -9.07 13.74 10.26
CA ASP A 1 -9.74 14.99 9.82
C ASP A 1 -9.34 15.52 8.45
N LEU A 2 -8.04 15.61 8.12
CA LEU A 2 -7.61 16.11 6.80
C LEU A 2 -8.22 15.33 5.63
N ALA A 3 -8.12 14.01 5.65
CA ALA A 3 -8.73 13.14 4.64
C ALA A 3 -10.26 13.34 4.53
N ARG A 4 -10.97 13.39 5.68
CA ARG A 4 -12.42 13.65 5.73
C ARG A 4 -12.82 15.02 5.16
N ARG A 5 -11.90 15.98 5.14
CA ARG A 5 -12.08 17.32 4.55
C ARG A 5 -11.67 17.39 3.08
N GLY A 6 -11.35 16.24 2.45
CA GLY A 6 -10.98 16.14 1.04
C GLY A 6 -9.50 16.38 0.73
N ALA A 7 -8.64 16.50 1.74
CA ALA A 7 -7.21 16.59 1.50
C ALA A 7 -6.61 15.21 1.20
N ALA A 8 -5.70 15.14 0.22
CA ALA A 8 -4.88 13.96 0.03
C ALA A 8 -3.90 13.83 1.21
N VAL A 9 -3.85 12.65 1.84
CA VAL A 9 -2.93 12.32 2.92
C VAL A 9 -2.05 11.16 2.46
N VAL A 10 -0.74 11.31 2.60
CA VAL A 10 0.23 10.25 2.30
C VAL A 10 0.86 9.83 3.61
N ALA A 11 0.62 8.57 4.00
CA ALA A 11 1.30 7.91 5.11
C ALA A 11 2.32 6.93 4.55
N ILE A 12 3.51 6.87 5.15
CA ILE A 12 4.56 5.92 4.82
C ILE A 12 4.89 5.17 6.10
N SER A 13 4.61 3.87 6.11
CA SER A 13 4.90 2.97 7.23
C SER A 13 5.28 1.59 6.70
N GLN A 14 5.91 0.80 7.56
CA GLN A 14 6.18 -0.63 7.35
C GLN A 14 5.29 -1.52 8.22
N ASP A 15 4.53 -0.91 9.12
CA ASP A 15 3.54 -1.59 9.95
C ASP A 15 2.27 -1.81 9.11
N LEU A 16 1.95 -3.08 8.85
CA LEU A 16 0.82 -3.41 8.00
C LEU A 16 -0.50 -3.16 8.71
N ASP A 17 -0.59 -3.41 10.02
CA ASP A 17 -1.83 -3.24 10.76
C ASP A 17 -2.26 -1.77 10.73
N GLU A 18 -1.31 -0.86 10.96
CA GLU A 18 -1.53 0.59 10.84
C GLU A 18 -1.98 0.98 9.42
N ILE A 19 -1.28 0.49 8.39
CA ILE A 19 -1.58 0.83 6.99
C ILE A 19 -2.98 0.38 6.60
N PHE A 20 -3.38 -0.84 6.96
CA PHE A 20 -4.72 -1.35 6.68
C PHE A 20 -5.81 -0.65 7.49
N GLU A 21 -5.50 -0.14 8.68
CA GLU A 21 -6.45 0.62 9.50
C GLU A 21 -6.79 1.99 8.89
N ILE A 22 -5.82 2.68 8.29
CA ILE A 22 -5.98 4.10 7.92
C ILE A 22 -6.08 4.37 6.42
N SER A 23 -5.71 3.43 5.55
CA SER A 23 -5.49 3.70 4.12
C SER A 23 -6.69 3.31 3.25
N ASP A 24 -7.12 4.20 2.34
CA ASP A 24 -8.06 3.85 1.27
C ASP A 24 -7.39 3.06 0.14
N ARG A 25 -6.10 3.32 -0.10
CA ARG A 25 -5.29 2.72 -1.16
C ARG A 25 -3.87 2.48 -0.65
N ILE A 26 -3.25 1.40 -1.13
CA ILE A 26 -1.92 0.96 -0.73
C ILE A 26 -1.04 0.83 -1.97
N ALA A 27 0.16 1.40 -1.91
CA ALA A 27 1.24 1.17 -2.87
C ALA A 27 2.49 0.73 -2.10
N VAL A 28 3.29 -0.16 -2.68
CA VAL A 28 4.49 -0.70 -2.06
C VAL A 28 5.72 -0.19 -2.78
N LEU A 29 6.68 0.35 -2.03
CA LEU A 29 7.97 0.77 -2.54
C LEU A 29 8.99 -0.34 -2.33
N HIS A 30 9.59 -0.84 -3.41
CA HIS A 30 10.64 -1.86 -3.37
C HIS A 30 11.76 -1.49 -4.33
N HIS A 31 13.00 -1.44 -3.85
CA HIS A 31 14.19 -1.04 -4.62
C HIS A 31 13.99 0.22 -5.49
N GLY A 32 13.37 1.25 -4.92
CA GLY A 32 13.13 2.53 -5.62
C GLY A 32 12.01 2.50 -6.66
N ARG A 33 11.25 1.39 -6.77
CA ARG A 33 10.07 1.28 -7.63
C ARG A 33 8.81 1.20 -6.80
N LEU A 34 7.85 2.06 -7.12
CA LEU A 34 6.54 2.08 -6.50
C LEU A 34 5.57 1.22 -7.31
N SER A 35 4.84 0.33 -6.65
CA SER A 35 3.74 -0.40 -7.29
C SER A 35 2.59 0.54 -7.66
N PRO A 36 1.62 0.09 -8.48
CA PRO A 36 0.33 0.78 -8.57
C PRO A 36 -0.30 0.92 -7.18
N ALA A 37 -1.00 2.02 -6.95
CA ALA A 37 -1.83 2.18 -5.76
C ALA A 37 -3.11 1.35 -5.94
N ILE A 38 -3.30 0.32 -5.14
CA ILE A 38 -4.43 -0.62 -5.19
C ILE A 38 -5.38 -0.28 -4.03
N PRO A 39 -6.72 -0.31 -4.19
CA PRO A 39 -7.64 -0.15 -3.08
C PRO A 39 -7.29 -1.09 -1.93
N ALA A 40 -7.28 -0.59 -0.69
CA ALA A 40 -6.91 -1.40 0.48
C ALA A 40 -7.83 -2.63 0.64
N ALA A 41 -9.10 -2.50 0.25
CA ALA A 41 -10.07 -3.59 0.22
C ALA A 41 -9.74 -4.73 -0.77
N GLU A 42 -8.84 -4.51 -1.72
CA GLU A 42 -8.37 -5.52 -2.70
C GLU A 42 -6.97 -6.08 -2.35
N MET A 43 -6.44 -5.70 -1.19
CA MET A 43 -5.12 -6.08 -0.70
C MET A 43 -5.25 -7.00 0.51
N THR A 44 -4.22 -7.82 0.72
CA THR A 44 -4.03 -8.60 1.96
C THR A 44 -2.61 -8.35 2.48
N PRO A 45 -2.36 -8.53 3.79
CA PRO A 45 -1.02 -8.41 4.35
C PRO A 45 0.01 -9.28 3.62
N GLU A 46 -0.38 -10.50 3.22
CA GLU A 46 0.49 -11.41 2.47
C GLU A 46 0.85 -10.84 1.09
N ARG A 47 -0.14 -10.29 0.37
CA ARG A 47 0.09 -9.66 -0.94
C ARG A 47 1.00 -8.44 -0.82
N VAL A 48 0.82 -7.63 0.22
CA VAL A 48 1.71 -6.50 0.51
C VAL A 48 3.13 -7.01 0.81
N GLY A 49 3.27 -8.02 1.67
CA GLY A 49 4.55 -8.63 1.99
C GLY A 49 5.27 -9.22 0.77
N LEU A 50 4.53 -9.86 -0.15
CA LEU A 50 5.06 -10.34 -1.42
C LEU A 50 5.62 -9.21 -2.29
N LEU A 51 4.88 -8.10 -2.42
CA LEU A 51 5.35 -6.91 -3.15
C LEU A 51 6.56 -6.26 -2.48
N MET A 52 6.61 -6.24 -1.13
CA MET A 52 7.76 -5.76 -0.36
C MET A 52 9.00 -6.63 -0.59
N GLY A 53 8.81 -7.93 -0.82
CA GLY A 53 9.85 -8.88 -1.22
C GLY A 53 10.17 -8.88 -2.73
N GLY A 54 9.54 -8.00 -3.52
CA GLY A 54 9.80 -7.86 -4.95
C GLY A 54 9.04 -8.82 -5.86
N ALA A 55 8.05 -9.55 -5.37
CA ALA A 55 7.19 -10.36 -6.22
C ALA A 55 6.28 -9.42 -7.04
N HIS A 56 6.45 -9.43 -8.36
CA HIS A 56 5.61 -8.66 -9.27
C HIS A 56 4.59 -9.58 -9.94
N PRO A 57 3.29 -9.24 -9.95
CA PRO A 57 2.26 -9.99 -10.69
C PRO A 57 2.55 -10.14 -12.19
N GLU A 58 3.42 -9.29 -12.74
CA GLU A 58 3.75 -9.24 -14.18
C GLU A 58 4.95 -10.12 -14.59
N ALA A 59 5.53 -10.91 -13.67
CA ALA A 59 6.71 -11.74 -13.94
C ALA A 59 6.41 -13.22 -14.24
N ALA A 60 5.19 -13.55 -14.68
CA ALA A 60 4.80 -14.88 -15.15
C ALA A 60 4.56 -14.90 -16.67
#